data_AF-A0A6H1A475-F1
#
_entry.id   AF-A0A6H1A475-F1
#
_cell.length_a   1.000
_cell.length_b   1.000
_cell.length_c   1.000
_cell.angle_alpha   90.00
_cell.angle_beta   90.00
_cell.angle_gamma   90.00
#
_symmetry.space_group_name_H-M   'P 1'
#
loop_
_entity.id
_entity.type
_entity.pdbx_description
1 polymer ?
#
loop_
_entity_poly.entity_id
_entity_poly.type
_entity_poly.pdbx_seq_one_letter_code
_entity_poly.pdbx_strand_id
1 'polypeptide(L)'
;MAKVPENLCDLAADCLSAAQDVTDAWSREQTTFAVPPGAAGNTSSGVSLLNAHTGVTESAALFMGRLSGVLEQDMDDIYGCAFTWSSADEEAARNAESSYPLPPEPSPGPSPEPFPEDGPHPQPDPQPDPRPDPQPEPEPKPTGPSELPTPANHPRRS
;
A
#
# COMPACT_ATOMS: atom_id res chain seq x y z
N MET A 1 -10.33 -12.72 3.82
CA MET A 1 -10.17 -11.59 4.75
C MET A 1 -11.43 -10.76 4.63
N ALA A 2 -12.36 -10.89 5.59
CA ALA A 2 -13.64 -10.19 5.58
C ALA A 2 -13.37 -8.68 5.65
N LYS A 3 -13.90 -7.92 4.69
CA LYS A 3 -13.73 -6.47 4.64
C LYS A 3 -14.95 -5.85 5.31
N VAL A 4 -14.74 -5.08 6.37
CA VAL A 4 -15.80 -4.26 6.97
C VAL A 4 -16.42 -3.38 5.88
N PRO A 5 -17.75 -3.22 5.82
CA PRO A 5 -18.37 -2.32 4.86
C PRO A 5 -17.86 -0.89 5.07
N GLU A 6 -17.11 -0.34 4.11
CA GLU A 6 -16.48 0.99 4.20
C GLU A 6 -17.49 2.08 4.62
N ASN A 7 -18.72 1.99 4.11
CA ASN A 7 -19.81 2.92 4.45
C ASN A 7 -20.15 2.99 5.96
N LEU A 8 -19.95 1.91 6.73
CA LEU A 8 -20.24 1.93 8.17
C LEU A 8 -19.14 2.63 8.96
N CYS A 9 -17.87 2.38 8.60
CA CYS A 9 -16.75 3.08 9.22
C CYS A 9 -16.79 4.58 8.91
N ASP A 10 -17.12 4.95 7.67
CA ASP A 10 -17.26 6.35 7.26
C ASP A 10 -18.39 7.04 8.04
N LEU A 11 -19.54 6.37 8.19
CA LEU A 11 -20.66 6.92 8.97
C LEU A 11 -20.31 7.10 10.46
N ALA A 12 -19.58 6.14 11.05
CA ALA A 12 -19.12 6.24 12.43
C ALA A 12 -18.13 7.42 12.61
N ALA A 13 -17.24 7.64 11.62
CA ALA A 13 -16.35 8.78 11.61
C ALA A 13 -17.11 10.11 11.48
N ASP A 14 -18.15 10.17 10.64
CA ASP A 14 -19.01 11.34 10.50
C ASP A 14 -19.74 11.67 11.81
N CYS A 15 -20.26 10.67 12.53
CA CYS A 15 -20.87 10.85 13.86
C CYS A 15 -19.87 11.45 14.86
N LEU A 16 -18.64 10.94 14.89
CA LEU A 16 -17.59 11.46 15.78
C LEU A 16 -17.20 12.90 15.43
N SER A 17 -17.01 13.20 14.14
CA SER A 17 -16.71 14.56 13.69
C SER A 17 -17.84 15.52 14.04
N ALA A 18 -19.10 15.12 13.85
CA ALA A 18 -20.25 15.94 14.23
C ALA A 18 -20.30 16.20 15.75
N ALA A 19 -19.98 15.21 16.59
CA ALA A 19 -19.94 15.37 18.06
C ALA A 19 -18.88 16.39 18.48
N GLN A 20 -17.69 16.29 17.89
CA GLN A 20 -16.58 17.21 18.11
C GLN A 20 -16.94 18.63 17.66
N ASP A 21 -17.49 18.78 16.45
CA ASP A 21 -17.88 20.07 15.89
C ASP A 21 -18.92 20.78 16.76
N VAL A 22 -19.94 20.07 17.25
CA VAL A 22 -20.97 20.62 18.15
C VAL A 22 -20.34 21.12 19.45
N THR A 23 -19.47 20.31 20.05
CA THR A 23 -18.82 20.62 21.32
C THR A 23 -17.85 21.81 21.19
N ASP A 24 -17.07 21.84 20.11
CA ASP A 24 -16.12 22.92 19.82
C ASP A 24 -16.82 24.22 19.46
N ALA A 25 -17.88 24.17 18.65
CA ALA A 25 -18.68 25.34 18.30
C ALA A 25 -19.32 25.96 19.56
N TRP A 26 -19.91 25.15 20.44
CA TRP A 26 -20.48 25.63 21.69
C TRP A 26 -19.40 26.24 22.61
N SER A 27 -18.27 25.56 22.79
CA SER A 27 -17.19 26.02 23.67
C SER A 27 -16.58 27.35 23.20
N ARG A 28 -16.45 27.53 21.88
CA ARG A 28 -15.94 28.77 21.27
C ARG A 28 -16.85 29.97 21.54
N GLU A 29 -18.17 29.77 21.44
CA GLU A 29 -19.15 30.85 21.60
C GLU A 29 -19.63 31.05 23.04
N GLN A 30 -19.28 30.15 23.98
CA GLN A 30 -19.75 30.22 25.37
C GLN A 30 -19.45 31.56 26.03
N THR A 31 -18.31 32.16 25.73
CA THR A 31 -17.93 33.49 26.26
C THR A 31 -18.77 34.63 25.66
N THR A 32 -19.23 34.49 24.42
CA THR A 32 -20.14 35.43 23.75
C THR A 32 -21.50 35.51 24.46
N PHE A 33 -21.95 34.39 25.04
CA PHE A 33 -23.20 34.33 25.80
C PHE A 33 -23.06 34.82 27.25
N ALA A 34 -21.86 35.11 27.75
CA ALA A 34 -21.70 35.59 29.12
C ALA A 34 -22.21 37.04 29.25
N VAL A 35 -23.27 37.25 30.02
CA VAL A 35 -23.82 38.60 30.28
C VAL A 35 -23.31 39.12 31.63
N PRO A 36 -22.59 40.26 31.68
CA PRO A 36 -22.10 40.83 32.93
C PRO A 36 -23.24 41.22 33.89
N PRO A 37 -23.02 41.11 35.21
CA PRO A 37 -23.95 41.66 36.19
C PRO A 37 -24.20 43.15 35.94
N GLY A 38 -25.47 43.54 35.80
CA GLY A 38 -25.87 44.93 35.55
C GLY A 38 -25.93 45.34 34.06
N ALA A 39 -25.58 44.46 33.12
CA ALA A 39 -25.72 44.74 31.68
C ALA A 39 -27.18 44.99 31.26
N ALA A 40 -28.15 44.43 31.99
CA ALA A 40 -29.59 44.66 31.79
C ALA A 40 -30.12 45.95 32.46
N GLY A 41 -29.24 46.75 33.08
CA GLY A 41 -29.61 47.97 33.81
C GLY A 41 -30.36 47.72 35.11
N ASN A 42 -30.85 48.80 35.73
CA ASN A 42 -31.57 48.80 37.01
C ASN A 42 -33.10 48.87 36.85
N THR A 43 -33.62 48.52 35.66
CA THR A 43 -35.06 48.50 35.42
C THR A 43 -35.71 47.41 36.27
N SER A 44 -37.01 47.54 36.53
CA SER A 44 -37.80 46.52 37.24
C SER A 44 -37.76 45.14 36.58
N SER A 45 -37.43 45.07 35.29
CA SER A 45 -37.37 43.83 34.50
C SER A 45 -35.94 43.36 34.21
N GLY A 46 -34.90 44.14 34.53
CA GLY A 46 -33.51 43.84 34.16
C GLY A 46 -33.01 42.53 34.78
N VAL A 47 -33.34 42.29 36.06
CA VAL A 47 -32.99 41.04 36.76
C VAL A 47 -33.71 39.84 36.14
N SER A 48 -34.99 39.97 35.82
CA SER A 48 -35.76 38.90 35.18
C SER A 48 -35.22 38.55 33.80
N LEU A 49 -34.81 39.56 33.01
CA LEU A 49 -34.18 39.35 31.70
C LEU A 49 -32.85 38.61 31.83
N LEU A 50 -31.99 39.01 32.78
CA LEU A 50 -30.71 38.35 33.03
C LEU A 50 -30.91 36.89 33.46
N ASN A 51 -31.83 36.63 34.38
CA ASN A 51 -32.14 35.27 34.83
C ASN A 51 -32.69 34.39 33.70
N ALA A 52 -33.57 34.94 32.86
CA ALA A 52 -34.10 34.23 31.70
C ALA A 52 -33.00 33.90 30.69
N HIS A 53 -32.12 34.87 30.39
CA HIS A 53 -30.97 34.66 29.52
C HIS A 53 -30.07 33.54 30.06
N THR A 54 -29.63 33.63 31.32
CA THR A 54 -28.77 32.62 31.95
C THR A 54 -29.41 31.24 31.91
N GLY A 55 -30.71 31.13 32.25
CA GLY A 55 -31.42 29.85 32.21
C GLY A 55 -31.50 29.24 30.80
N VAL A 56 -31.66 30.06 29.77
CA VAL A 56 -31.63 29.60 28.37
C VAL A 56 -30.23 29.13 27.99
N THR A 57 -29.18 29.89 28.33
CA THR A 57 -27.79 29.51 28.03
C THR A 57 -27.39 28.19 28.72
N GLU A 58 -27.77 28.00 29.98
CA GLU A 58 -27.54 26.75 30.73
C GLU A 58 -28.30 25.57 30.10
N SER A 59 -29.56 25.78 29.71
CA SER A 59 -30.38 24.75 29.04
C SER A 59 -29.78 24.37 27.69
N ALA A 60 -29.28 25.35 26.93
CA ALA A 60 -28.60 25.13 25.67
C ALA A 60 -27.30 24.33 25.86
N ALA A 61 -26.50 24.62 26.91
CA ALA A 61 -25.31 23.84 27.23
C ALA A 61 -25.63 22.36 27.48
N LEU A 62 -26.69 22.08 28.26
CA LEU A 62 -27.14 20.72 28.53
C LEU A 62 -27.64 20.03 27.25
N PHE A 63 -28.36 20.74 26.39
CA PHE A 63 -28.83 20.22 25.12
C PHE A 63 -27.67 19.83 24.20
N MET A 64 -26.68 20.72 24.03
CA MET A 64 -25.50 20.45 23.18
C MET A 64 -24.69 19.26 23.72
N GLY A 65 -24.51 19.16 25.04
CA GLY A 65 -23.83 18.02 25.66
C GLY A 65 -24.58 16.70 25.43
N ARG A 66 -25.92 16.71 25.50
CA ARG A 66 -26.75 15.53 25.18
C ARG A 66 -26.66 15.15 23.71
N LEU A 67 -26.65 16.13 22.81
CA LEU A 67 -26.50 15.90 21.38
C LEU A 67 -25.15 15.25 21.07
N SER A 68 -24.05 15.75 21.64
CA SER A 68 -22.72 15.12 21.52
C SER A 68 -22.76 13.67 22.02
N GLY A 69 -23.36 13.43 23.19
CA GLY A 69 -23.46 12.08 23.74
C GLY A 69 -24.27 11.10 22.88
N VAL A 70 -25.32 11.57 22.18
CA VAL A 70 -26.06 10.76 21.21
C VAL A 70 -25.17 10.39 20.02
N LEU A 71 -24.45 11.37 19.47
CA LEU A 71 -23.57 11.14 18.31
C LEU A 71 -22.40 10.19 18.65
N GLU A 72 -21.86 10.29 19.85
CA GLU A 72 -20.83 9.35 20.35
C GLU A 72 -21.40 7.93 20.52
N GLN A 73 -22.60 7.80 21.07
CA GLN A 73 -23.26 6.49 21.20
C GLN A 73 -23.58 5.88 19.83
N ASP A 74 -24.07 6.68 18.88
CA ASP A 74 -24.34 6.23 17.51
C ASP A 74 -23.04 5.73 16.85
N MET A 75 -21.91 6.43 17.06
CA MET A 75 -20.60 6.00 16.58
C MET A 75 -20.21 4.61 17.14
N ASP A 76 -20.34 4.40 18.45
CA ASP A 76 -20.06 3.12 19.10
C ASP A 76 -20.98 1.99 18.58
N ASP A 77 -22.26 2.27 18.43
CA ASP A 77 -23.26 1.30 17.94
C ASP A 77 -22.97 0.89 16.49
N ILE A 78 -22.61 1.86 15.63
CA ILE A 78 -22.25 1.59 14.22
C ILE A 78 -20.97 0.73 14.15
N TYR A 79 -19.96 1.01 14.97
CA TYR A 79 -18.77 0.16 15.04
C TYR A 79 -19.10 -1.25 15.55
N GLY A 80 -20.03 -1.39 16.50
CA GLY A 80 -20.56 -2.68 16.92
C GLY A 80 -21.22 -3.45 15.78
N CYS A 81 -22.05 -2.80 14.97
CA CYS A 81 -22.65 -3.38 13.76
C CYS A 81 -21.58 -3.82 12.75
N ALA A 82 -20.56 -3.00 12.52
CA ALA A 82 -19.46 -3.34 11.63
C ALA A 82 -18.70 -4.60 12.08
N PHE A 83 -18.40 -4.70 13.38
CA PHE A 83 -17.71 -5.86 13.95
C PHE A 83 -18.55 -7.15 13.88
N THR A 84 -19.84 -7.05 14.21
CA THR A 84 -20.75 -8.21 14.16
C THR A 84 -20.93 -8.72 12.74
N TRP A 85 -21.00 -7.83 11.74
CA TRP A 85 -21.01 -8.23 10.34
C TRP A 85 -19.74 -8.97 9.95
N SER A 86 -18.57 -8.41 10.26
CA SER A 86 -17.28 -9.05 9.93
C SER A 86 -17.17 -10.44 10.57
N SER A 87 -17.64 -10.58 11.81
CA SER A 87 -17.64 -11.85 12.53
C SER A 87 -18.58 -12.87 11.88
N ALA A 88 -19.79 -12.44 11.51
CA ALA A 88 -20.77 -13.30 10.83
C ALA A 88 -20.29 -13.75 9.45
N ASP A 89 -19.64 -12.87 8.69
CA ASP A 89 -19.05 -13.20 7.38
C ASP A 89 -17.92 -14.24 7.52
N GLU A 90 -17.04 -14.06 8.49
CA GLU A 90 -15.95 -15.02 8.75
C GLU A 90 -16.49 -16.39 9.20
N GLU A 91 -17.52 -16.42 10.04
CA GLU A 91 -18.18 -17.65 10.44
C GLU A 91 -18.88 -18.34 9.26
N ALA A 92 -19.55 -17.58 8.39
CA ALA A 92 -20.15 -18.12 7.17
C ALA A 92 -19.10 -18.71 6.22
N ALA A 93 -17.96 -18.03 6.03
CA ALA A 93 -16.85 -18.53 5.22
C ALA A 93 -16.28 -19.85 5.79
N ARG A 94 -16.04 -19.91 7.10
CA ARG A 94 -15.56 -21.12 7.79
C ARG A 94 -16.54 -22.29 7.66
N ASN A 95 -17.83 -22.02 7.76
CA ASN A 95 -18.87 -23.04 7.59
C ASN A 95 -18.96 -23.55 6.15
N ALA A 96 -18.75 -22.67 5.16
CA ALA A 96 -18.70 -23.06 3.76
C ALA A 96 -17.49 -23.97 3.45
N GLU A 97 -16.31 -23.66 4.01
CA GLU A 97 -15.11 -24.51 3.88
C GLU A 97 -15.33 -25.90 4.51
N SER A 98 -16.00 -25.97 5.65
CA SER A 98 -16.34 -27.25 6.30
C SER A 98 -17.34 -28.08 5.49
N SER A 99 -18.24 -27.42 4.74
CA SER A 99 -19.29 -28.09 3.97
C SER A 99 -18.84 -28.68 2.63
N TYR A 100 -17.65 -28.32 2.13
CA TYR A 100 -17.08 -28.86 0.89
C TYR A 100 -15.77 -29.60 1.21
N PRO A 101 -15.82 -30.92 1.46
CA PRO A 101 -14.59 -31.69 1.64
C PRO A 101 -13.75 -31.61 0.36
N LEU A 102 -12.44 -31.40 0.54
CA LEU A 102 -11.49 -31.47 -0.56
C LEU A 102 -11.70 -32.77 -1.35
N PRO A 103 -11.68 -32.75 -2.69
CA PRO A 103 -11.71 -33.98 -3.46
C PRO A 103 -10.57 -34.89 -2.98
N PRO A 104 -10.79 -36.21 -2.89
CA PRO A 104 -9.74 -37.13 -2.48
C PRO A 104 -8.48 -36.90 -3.34
N GLU A 105 -7.30 -36.92 -2.72
CA GLU A 105 -6.05 -36.80 -3.46
C GLU A 105 -6.05 -37.82 -4.61
N PRO A 106 -5.60 -37.42 -5.82
CA PRO A 106 -5.46 -38.38 -6.91
C PRO A 106 -4.53 -39.50 -6.43
N SER A 107 -5.00 -40.74 -6.53
CA SER A 107 -4.21 -41.92 -6.20
C SER A 107 -2.85 -41.81 -6.91
N PRO A 108 -1.72 -42.12 -6.24
CA PRO A 108 -0.41 -42.07 -6.86
C PRO A 108 -0.45 -42.80 -8.20
N GLY A 109 -0.13 -42.08 -9.28
CA GLY A 109 -0.01 -42.68 -10.60
C GLY A 109 0.99 -43.83 -10.57
N PRO A 110 0.89 -44.80 -11.50
CA PRO A 110 1.87 -45.87 -11.59
C PRO A 110 3.28 -45.28 -11.66
N SER A 111 4.20 -45.83 -10.87
CA SER A 111 5.62 -45.45 -10.91
C SER A 111 6.10 -45.51 -12.36
N PRO A 112 6.84 -44.51 -12.85
CA PRO A 112 7.45 -44.56 -14.17
C PRO A 112 8.20 -45.88 -14.33
N GLU A 113 7.98 -46.59 -15.44
CA GLU A 113 8.81 -47.73 -15.80
C GLU A 113 10.28 -47.27 -15.89
N PRO A 114 11.24 -48.07 -15.41
CA PRO A 114 12.64 -47.73 -15.52
C PRO A 114 13.00 -47.47 -17.00
N PHE A 115 13.57 -46.30 -17.27
CA PHE A 115 14.09 -45.95 -18.58
C PHE A 115 15.11 -47.02 -19.02
N PRO A 116 15.12 -47.45 -20.30
CA PRO A 116 16.17 -48.30 -20.81
C PRO A 116 17.53 -47.64 -20.56
N GLU A 117 18.47 -48.37 -19.95
CA GLU A 117 19.85 -47.88 -19.79
C GLU A 117 20.43 -47.59 -21.17
N ASP A 118 20.95 -46.37 -21.35
CA ASP A 118 21.66 -45.97 -22.55
C ASP A 118 22.83 -46.94 -22.77
N GLY A 119 22.83 -47.58 -23.95
CA GLY A 119 23.89 -48.49 -24.35
C GLY A 119 25.28 -47.84 -24.36
N PRO A 120 26.35 -48.66 -24.44
CA PRO A 120 27.72 -48.17 -24.26
C PRO A 120 28.08 -47.06 -25.25
N HIS A 121 28.55 -45.94 -24.71
CA HIS A 121 29.05 -44.79 -25.48
C HIS A 121 30.24 -45.21 -26.36
N PRO A 122 30.30 -44.79 -27.65
CA PRO A 122 31.44 -45.05 -28.52
C PRO A 122 32.71 -44.37 -27.97
N GLN A 123 33.84 -45.07 -28.01
CA GLN A 123 35.14 -44.49 -27.68
C GLN A 123 35.53 -43.39 -28.69
N PRO A 124 36.20 -42.31 -28.24
CA PRO A 124 36.69 -41.26 -29.13
C PRO A 124 37.74 -41.79 -30.11
N ASP A 125 37.64 -41.35 -31.38
CA ASP A 125 38.61 -41.67 -32.43
C ASP A 125 40.02 -41.09 -32.13
N PRO A 126 41.10 -41.78 -32.52
CA PRO A 126 42.46 -41.27 -32.35
C PRO A 126 42.71 -39.98 -33.15
N GLN A 127 43.37 -38.99 -32.52
CA GLN A 127 43.79 -37.77 -33.22
C GLN A 127 44.89 -38.04 -34.26
N PRO A 128 44.91 -37.32 -35.40
CA PRO A 128 45.97 -37.43 -36.39
C PRO A 128 47.32 -36.87 -35.90
N ASP A 129 48.40 -37.53 -36.27
CA ASP A 129 49.78 -37.12 -35.97
C ASP A 129 50.15 -35.75 -36.58
N PRO A 130 50.95 -34.92 -35.88
CA PRO A 130 51.42 -33.64 -36.40
C PRO A 130 52.37 -33.82 -37.59
N ARG A 131 52.25 -32.95 -38.60
CA ARG A 131 53.13 -32.90 -39.76
C ARG A 131 54.52 -32.33 -39.40
N PRO A 132 55.59 -32.76 -40.08
CA PRO A 132 56.94 -32.21 -39.86
C PRO A 132 57.05 -30.74 -40.30
N ASP A 133 57.81 -29.96 -39.53
CA ASP A 133 58.14 -28.55 -39.80
C ASP A 133 58.95 -28.39 -41.10
N PRO A 134 58.70 -27.35 -41.92
CA PRO A 134 59.50 -27.05 -43.10
C PRO A 134 60.90 -26.52 -42.73
N GLN A 135 61.90 -26.91 -43.53
CA GLN A 135 63.28 -26.45 -43.37
C GLN A 135 63.46 -24.98 -43.81
N PRO A 136 64.43 -24.25 -43.21
CA PRO A 136 64.72 -22.86 -43.57
C PRO A 136 65.26 -22.73 -45.00
N GLU A 137 64.78 -21.72 -45.72
CA GLU A 137 65.32 -21.31 -47.03
C GLU A 137 66.70 -20.63 -46.89
N PRO A 138 67.60 -20.79 -47.89
CA PRO A 138 68.92 -20.18 -47.87
C PRO A 138 68.91 -18.67 -48.16
N GLU A 139 69.76 -17.93 -47.45
CA GLU A 139 69.91 -16.47 -47.57
C GLU A 139 70.44 -16.02 -48.94
N PRO A 140 69.91 -14.94 -49.52
CA PRO A 140 70.42 -14.35 -50.77
C PRO A 140 71.70 -13.53 -50.56
N LYS A 141 72.64 -13.68 -51.50
CA LYS A 141 73.92 -12.95 -51.60
C LYS A 141 73.76 -11.48 -52.07
N PRO A 142 74.67 -10.57 -51.69
CA PRO A 142 74.54 -9.14 -52.00
C PRO A 142 75.01 -8.80 -53.42
N THR A 143 74.26 -7.94 -54.11
CA THR A 143 74.70 -7.22 -55.33
C THR A 143 74.39 -5.73 -55.21
N GLY A 144 75.32 -4.92 -55.71
CA GLY A 144 75.54 -3.50 -55.38
C GLY A 144 74.64 -2.46 -56.09
N PRO A 145 75.03 -1.16 -56.03
CA PRO A 145 74.10 -0.02 -56.06
C PRO A 145 73.97 0.66 -57.43
N SER A 146 72.74 1.06 -57.78
CA SER A 146 72.35 2.11 -58.74
C SER A 146 70.83 2.05 -58.85
N GLU A 147 70.02 3.09 -58.87
CA GLU A 147 70.19 4.54 -58.87
C GLU A 147 68.83 5.12 -58.42
N LEU A 148 68.87 6.30 -57.80
CA LEU A 148 67.73 7.18 -57.52
C LEU A 148 66.93 7.50 -58.82
N PRO A 149 65.62 7.78 -58.75
CA PRO A 149 65.21 9.12 -58.34
C PRO A 149 63.95 9.21 -57.46
N THR A 150 64.06 10.17 -56.54
CA THR A 150 63.07 10.78 -55.63
C THR A 150 62.16 11.78 -56.40
N PRO A 151 61.23 12.50 -55.76
CA PRO A 151 59.87 12.13 -55.31
C PRO A 151 58.76 13.05 -55.89
N ALA A 152 57.50 12.74 -55.61
CA ALA A 152 56.44 13.75 -55.45
C ALA A 152 55.56 13.34 -54.24
N ASN A 153 55.85 13.81 -53.03
CA ASN A 153 55.23 14.98 -52.37
C ASN A 153 53.69 15.02 -52.48
N HIS A 154 52.96 14.44 -51.50
CA HIS A 154 52.38 15.09 -50.28
C HIS A 154 51.17 16.03 -50.57
N PRO A 155 50.26 16.35 -49.61
CA PRO A 155 50.16 15.93 -48.19
C PRO A 155 48.73 15.57 -47.69
N ARG A 156 48.72 15.08 -46.45
CA ARG A 156 47.59 15.02 -45.49
C ARG A 156 46.81 16.33 -45.32
N ARG A 157 45.52 16.19 -45.00
CA ARG A 157 44.76 17.01 -44.02
C ARG A 157 43.95 16.00 -43.18
N SER A 158 44.25 15.86 -41.89
CA SER A 158 43.75 16.66 -40.76
C SER A 158 42.28 16.41 -40.52
#